data_AF-A0A2V9K128-F1
#
_entry.id   AF-A0A2V9K128-F1
#
_cell.length_a   1.000
_cell.length_b   1.000
_cell.length_c   1.000
_cell.angle_alpha   90.00
_cell.angle_beta   90.00
_cell.angle_gamma   90.00
#
_symmetry.space_group_name_H-M   'P 1'
#
loop_
_entity.id
_entity.type
_entity.pdbx_description
1 polymer ?
#
loop_
_entity_poly.entity_id
_entity_poly.type
_entity_poly.pdbx_seq_one_letter_code
_entity_poly.pdbx_strand_id
1 'polypeptide(L)'
;MRNLASSVRVLSAILLLPTLSLWAADKKSDVNEIGNRRVAHRSIISQEKEIAVGKEIATEIDHSAKVLNDPMITEYVNRVGQNIARNSDLTIPLTVKVIDSPEINAFALPGGFLYVNTGLLLAADEEDQVAGVMAHEIAHVAARHWASQMTKGTLAQLAMIPLMIIPMSYGVYYGVVEAYLNGVPLAFLKFTRSAEAEADYLGLQYMYKAGYDPNSYVSFFSKIIEEDRRSPGSIPTVFASHPPTPDRILKSEQEIKEILPKRDQYLVSTSEFDDIKARLQTVISSRRKQRTESGPTLKKRETQTDTSTTQTSSGDDKGKDKTEDKPPVLRRRD
;
A
#
# COMPACT_ATOMS: atom_id res chain seq x y z
N MET A 1 -22.79 37.29 81.08
CA MET A 1 -21.50 36.67 80.72
C MET A 1 -21.81 35.64 79.62
N ARG A 2 -21.77 36.02 78.34
CA ARG A 2 -20.68 35.84 77.36
C ARG A 2 -20.34 34.36 77.05
N ASN A 3 -20.36 34.05 75.74
CA ASN A 3 -19.61 33.01 75.02
C ASN A 3 -20.24 31.60 75.00
N LEU A 4 -20.26 30.80 73.93
CA LEU A 4 -19.69 30.86 72.58
C LEU A 4 -20.50 29.84 71.73
N ALA A 5 -21.17 30.25 70.65
CA ALA A 5 -21.73 29.32 69.66
C ALA A 5 -21.06 29.61 68.31
N SER A 6 -19.98 28.88 68.02
CA SER A 6 -19.26 28.98 66.75
C SER A 6 -20.01 28.20 65.67
N SER A 7 -20.75 28.94 64.84
CA SER A 7 -21.30 28.46 63.58
C SER A 7 -20.17 28.30 62.56
N VAL A 8 -19.82 27.07 62.20
CA VAL A 8 -18.98 26.79 61.03
C VAL A 8 -19.86 26.96 59.79
N ARG A 9 -19.83 28.14 59.17
CA ARG A 9 -20.35 28.35 57.82
C ARG A 9 -19.25 27.99 56.82
N VAL A 10 -19.32 26.80 56.25
CA VAL A 10 -18.53 26.45 55.07
C VAL A 10 -19.11 27.24 53.89
N LEU A 11 -18.40 28.28 53.49
CA LEU A 11 -18.72 29.07 52.30
C LEU A 11 -18.27 28.27 51.08
N SER A 12 -19.17 27.55 50.43
CA SER A 12 -18.91 26.98 49.10
C SER A 12 -18.87 28.10 48.07
N ALA A 13 -17.68 28.65 47.83
CA ALA A 13 -17.44 29.53 46.70
C ALA A 13 -17.45 28.69 45.41
N ILE A 14 -18.58 28.67 44.71
CA ILE A 14 -18.67 28.17 43.35
C ILE A 14 -17.97 29.21 42.45
N LEU A 15 -16.72 28.94 42.06
CA LEU A 15 -16.07 29.66 40.97
C LEU A 15 -16.79 29.28 39.66
N LEU A 16 -17.72 30.13 39.22
CA LEU A 16 -18.19 30.14 37.84
C LEU A 16 -17.05 30.71 36.98
N LEU A 17 -16.12 29.84 36.56
CA LEU A 17 -15.20 30.13 35.48
C LEU A 17 -16.02 30.30 34.19
N PRO A 18 -15.93 31.43 33.48
CA PRO A 18 -16.56 31.53 32.17
C PRO A 18 -15.83 30.54 31.25
N THR A 19 -16.54 29.49 30.84
CA THR A 19 -16.09 28.61 29.75
C THR A 19 -16.19 29.40 28.46
N LEU A 20 -15.21 30.27 28.20
CA LEU A 20 -14.88 30.71 26.86
C LEU A 20 -14.43 29.48 26.10
N SER A 21 -15.37 28.81 25.43
CA SER A 21 -15.05 27.86 24.37
C SER A 21 -14.32 28.64 23.28
N LEU A 22 -12.99 28.74 23.37
CA LEU A 22 -12.17 29.03 22.21
C LEU A 22 -12.37 27.85 21.26
N TRP A 23 -13.27 28.03 20.29
CA TRP A 23 -13.20 27.30 19.03
C TRP A 23 -11.88 27.71 18.37
N ALA A 24 -10.79 27.04 18.72
CA ALA A 24 -9.63 27.01 17.85
C ALA A 24 -10.11 26.31 16.58
N ALA A 25 -10.22 27.07 15.47
CA ALA A 25 -10.55 26.48 14.18
C ALA A 25 -9.59 25.31 13.92
N ASP A 26 -10.15 24.14 13.60
CA ASP A 26 -9.34 22.96 13.34
C ASP A 26 -8.51 23.21 12.08
N LYS A 27 -7.22 23.51 12.28
CA LYS A 27 -6.28 23.77 11.18
C LYS A 27 -6.16 22.58 10.22
N LYS A 28 -6.64 21.39 10.59
CA LYS A 28 -6.61 20.22 9.71
C LYS A 28 -7.54 20.34 8.50
N SER A 29 -8.59 21.16 8.54
CA SER A 29 -9.47 21.33 7.36
C SER A 29 -9.04 22.46 6.44
N ASP A 30 -8.10 23.31 6.85
CA ASP A 30 -7.61 24.41 6.02
C ASP A 30 -6.50 23.93 5.08
N VAL A 31 -6.81 23.82 3.80
CA VAL A 31 -5.87 23.45 2.74
C VAL A 31 -4.67 24.41 2.62
N ASN A 32 -4.81 25.65 3.08
CA ASN A 32 -3.71 26.62 3.07
C ASN A 32 -2.66 26.32 4.16
N GLU A 33 -3.06 25.63 5.23
CA GLU A 33 -2.17 25.26 6.34
C GLU A 33 -1.42 23.94 6.07
N ILE A 34 -1.63 23.26 4.94
CA ILE A 34 -0.87 22.04 4.57
C ILE A 34 0.63 22.36 4.55
N GLY A 35 1.43 21.56 5.25
CA GLY A 35 2.86 21.76 5.50
C GLY A 35 3.17 22.51 6.80
N ASN A 36 2.21 23.25 7.35
CA ASN A 36 2.35 24.00 8.61
C ASN A 36 1.56 23.38 9.77
N ARG A 37 0.66 22.45 9.48
CA ARG A 37 -0.15 21.72 10.47
C ARG A 37 0.58 20.48 10.99
N ARG A 38 0.18 20.03 12.18
CA ARG A 38 0.76 18.85 12.84
C ARG A 38 -0.15 17.63 12.66
N VAL A 39 0.08 16.86 11.60
CA VAL A 39 -0.69 15.62 11.33
C VAL A 39 -0.02 14.37 11.91
N ALA A 40 1.31 14.41 12.10
CA ALA A 40 2.08 13.30 12.64
C ALA A 40 1.62 12.88 14.04
N HIS A 41 1.23 11.61 14.20
CA HIS A 41 0.84 11.04 15.48
C HIS A 41 2.04 10.94 16.43
N ARG A 42 1.77 11.08 17.74
CA ARG A 42 2.78 10.85 18.77
C ARG A 42 3.04 9.35 18.87
N SER A 43 4.32 8.99 18.98
CA SER A 43 4.78 7.60 18.99
C SER A 43 5.96 7.47 19.94
N ILE A 44 6.12 6.31 20.58
CA ILE A 44 7.32 5.98 21.36
C ILE A 44 8.53 5.73 20.46
N ILE A 45 8.28 5.49 19.18
CA ILE A 45 9.31 5.35 18.15
C ILE A 45 9.65 6.74 17.62
N SER A 46 10.93 7.10 17.63
CA SER A 46 11.41 8.38 17.07
C SER A 46 11.38 8.36 15.54
N GLN A 47 11.37 9.55 14.92
CA GLN A 47 11.33 9.65 13.46
C GLN A 47 12.64 9.12 12.83
N GLU A 48 13.77 9.31 13.50
CA GLU A 48 15.07 8.77 13.11
C GLU A 48 15.07 7.24 13.15
N LYS A 49 14.44 6.65 14.17
CA LYS A 49 14.31 5.19 14.27
C LYS A 49 13.39 4.64 13.18
N GLU A 50 12.30 5.33 12.85
CA GLU A 50 11.45 4.96 11.71
C GLU A 50 12.22 4.98 10.39
N ILE A 51 13.02 6.02 10.14
CA ILE A 51 13.85 6.11 8.93
C ILE A 51 14.86 4.97 8.88
N ALA A 52 15.51 4.64 9.99
CA ALA A 52 16.46 3.54 10.05
C ALA A 52 15.81 2.18 9.73
N VAL A 53 14.63 1.90 10.33
CA VAL A 53 13.87 0.67 10.05
C VAL A 53 13.40 0.63 8.61
N GLY A 54 12.86 1.74 8.10
CA GLY A 54 12.45 1.87 6.70
C GLY A 54 13.57 1.57 5.72
N LYS A 55 14.77 2.08 5.99
CA LYS A 55 15.96 1.85 5.15
C LYS A 55 16.39 0.38 5.15
N GLU A 56 16.32 -0.29 6.29
CA GLU A 56 16.63 -1.72 6.40
C GLU A 56 15.65 -2.56 5.55
N ILE A 57 14.34 -2.30 5.69
CA ILE A 57 13.31 -2.97 4.90
C ILE A 57 13.45 -2.65 3.40
N ALA A 58 13.70 -1.38 3.06
CA ALA A 58 13.92 -0.96 1.68
C ALA A 58 15.09 -1.71 1.04
N THR A 59 16.18 -1.90 1.78
CA THR A 59 17.35 -2.67 1.30
C THR A 59 16.96 -4.12 0.98
N GLU A 60 16.17 -4.76 1.83
CA GLU A 60 15.71 -6.13 1.60
C GLU A 60 14.74 -6.23 0.39
N ILE A 61 13.82 -5.27 0.25
CA ILE A 61 12.93 -5.19 -0.91
C ILE A 61 13.75 -4.97 -2.18
N ASP A 62 14.74 -4.09 -2.17
CA ASP A 62 15.56 -3.81 -3.35
C ASP A 62 16.37 -5.04 -3.80
N HIS A 63 16.78 -5.91 -2.87
CA HIS A 63 17.47 -7.15 -3.18
C HIS A 63 16.55 -8.25 -3.71
N SER A 64 15.31 -8.32 -3.22
CA SER A 64 14.38 -9.40 -3.54
C SER A 64 13.41 -9.07 -4.68
N ALA A 65 13.03 -7.80 -4.82
CA ALA A 65 12.08 -7.33 -5.82
C ALA A 65 12.78 -6.97 -7.14
N LYS A 66 12.03 -7.10 -8.23
CA LYS A 66 12.51 -6.71 -9.56
C LYS A 66 12.33 -5.20 -9.76
N VAL A 67 13.29 -4.41 -9.27
CA VAL A 67 13.27 -2.95 -9.46
C VAL A 67 13.39 -2.61 -10.96
N LEU A 68 12.53 -1.70 -11.43
CA LEU A 68 12.57 -1.19 -12.80
C LEU A 68 13.63 -0.08 -12.89
N ASN A 69 14.57 -0.23 -13.83
CA ASN A 69 15.68 0.70 -14.03
C ASN A 69 15.56 1.53 -15.33
N ASP A 70 14.36 1.70 -15.88
CA ASP A 70 14.17 2.57 -17.05
C ASP A 70 14.14 4.04 -16.58
N PRO A 71 15.12 4.87 -16.96
CA PRO A 71 15.30 6.20 -16.37
C PRO A 71 14.14 7.15 -16.66
N MET A 72 13.46 7.01 -17.81
CA MET A 72 12.33 7.87 -18.17
C MET A 72 11.13 7.56 -17.26
N ILE A 73 10.84 6.26 -17.08
CA ILE A 73 9.72 5.81 -16.24
C ILE A 73 10.00 6.13 -14.77
N THR A 74 11.20 5.85 -14.28
CA THR A 74 11.54 6.09 -12.87
C THR A 74 11.56 7.58 -12.54
N GLU A 75 12.10 8.43 -13.42
CA GLU A 75 12.13 9.88 -13.18
C GLU A 75 10.73 10.49 -13.23
N TYR A 76 9.88 10.04 -14.16
CA TYR A 76 8.49 10.46 -14.23
C TYR A 76 7.73 10.17 -12.93
N VAL A 77 7.76 8.91 -12.46
CA VAL A 77 7.06 8.50 -11.24
C VAL A 77 7.64 9.22 -10.02
N ASN A 78 8.97 9.40 -9.98
CA ASN A 78 9.61 10.22 -8.95
C ASN A 78 9.07 11.65 -8.98
N ARG A 79 8.98 12.31 -10.13
CA ARG A 79 8.47 13.69 -10.23
C ARG A 79 7.03 13.82 -9.74
N VAL A 80 6.15 12.87 -10.07
CA VAL A 80 4.78 12.83 -9.54
C VAL A 80 4.80 12.74 -8.01
N GLY A 81 5.55 11.78 -7.45
CA GLY A 81 5.66 11.59 -5.99
C GLY A 81 6.26 12.81 -5.28
N GLN A 82 7.31 13.42 -5.83
CA GLN A 82 7.91 14.62 -5.28
C GLN A 82 6.98 15.83 -5.37
N ASN A 83 6.15 15.94 -6.42
CA ASN A 83 5.15 17.00 -6.52
C ASN A 83 4.13 16.89 -5.38
N ILE A 84 3.65 15.69 -5.09
CA ILE A 84 2.72 15.45 -3.98
C ILE A 84 3.41 15.71 -2.65
N ALA A 85 4.63 15.18 -2.44
CA ALA A 85 5.39 15.36 -1.21
C ALA A 85 5.60 16.84 -0.85
N ARG A 86 6.00 17.67 -1.83
CA ARG A 86 6.18 19.13 -1.64
C ARG A 86 4.88 19.86 -1.30
N ASN A 87 3.75 19.29 -1.68
CA ASN A 87 2.40 19.84 -1.45
C ASN A 87 1.67 19.08 -0.32
N SER A 88 2.42 18.45 0.59
CA SER A 88 1.89 17.65 1.69
C SER A 88 2.42 18.09 3.06
N ASP A 89 1.97 17.43 4.13
CA ASP A 89 2.55 17.59 5.47
C ASP A 89 3.78 16.70 5.73
N LEU A 90 4.34 16.05 4.70
CA LEU A 90 5.52 15.20 4.84
C LEU A 90 6.75 16.05 5.22
N THR A 91 7.38 15.73 6.35
CA THR A 91 8.54 16.49 6.87
C THR A 91 9.89 15.83 6.61
N ILE A 92 9.89 14.68 5.93
CA ILE A 92 11.08 13.87 5.66
C ILE A 92 11.26 13.68 4.15
N PRO A 93 12.47 13.39 3.66
CA PRO A 93 12.68 13.10 2.25
C PRO A 93 11.85 11.90 1.79
N LEU A 94 11.26 12.02 0.60
CA LEU A 94 10.60 10.91 -0.09
C LEU A 94 11.58 10.27 -1.08
N THR A 95 11.77 8.96 -0.99
CA THR A 95 12.48 8.14 -1.97
C THR A 95 11.47 7.31 -2.74
N VAL A 96 11.37 7.50 -4.05
CA VAL A 96 10.40 6.79 -4.90
C VAL A 96 11.13 5.74 -5.74
N LYS A 97 10.58 4.52 -5.79
CA LYS A 97 11.09 3.43 -6.64
C LYS A 97 9.95 2.74 -7.38
N VAL A 98 10.26 2.21 -8.56
CA VAL A 98 9.30 1.47 -9.39
C VAL A 98 9.65 -0.02 -9.37
N ILE A 99 8.66 -0.87 -9.07
CA ILE A 99 8.81 -2.33 -9.11
C ILE A 99 8.16 -2.85 -10.39
N ASP A 100 8.89 -3.68 -11.14
CA ASP A 100 8.37 -4.42 -12.29
C ASP A 100 7.51 -5.59 -11.81
N SER A 101 6.26 -5.28 -11.47
CA SER A 101 5.22 -6.22 -11.02
C SER A 101 3.90 -5.90 -11.71
N PRO A 102 3.19 -6.89 -12.28
CA PRO A 102 1.89 -6.68 -12.91
C PRO A 102 0.78 -6.38 -11.89
N GLU A 103 1.04 -6.54 -10.58
CA GLU A 103 0.08 -6.19 -9.55
C GLU A 103 -0.18 -4.69 -9.52
N ILE A 104 -1.45 -4.30 -9.46
CA ILE A 104 -1.87 -2.90 -9.28
C ILE A 104 -1.59 -2.55 -7.81
N ASN A 105 -0.42 -1.97 -7.53
CA ASN A 105 -0.03 -1.65 -6.17
C ASN A 105 0.95 -0.48 -6.05
N ALA A 106 0.86 0.23 -4.93
CA ALA A 106 1.89 1.09 -4.41
C ALA A 106 1.85 1.02 -2.88
N PHE A 107 3.00 1.13 -2.22
CA PHE A 107 3.07 1.09 -0.77
C PHE A 107 4.20 1.97 -0.25
N ALA A 108 3.97 2.61 0.89
CA ALA A 108 5.02 3.32 1.61
C ALA A 108 5.56 2.52 2.80
N LEU A 109 6.88 2.49 2.93
CA LEU A 109 7.58 2.06 4.12
C LEU A 109 7.75 3.24 5.09
N PRO A 110 8.00 2.96 6.38
CA PRO A 110 8.39 3.99 7.35
C PRO A 110 9.57 4.80 6.84
N GLY A 111 9.64 6.07 7.18
CA GLY A 111 10.80 6.88 6.79
C GLY A 111 10.81 7.37 5.34
N GLY A 112 9.69 7.28 4.61
CA GLY A 112 9.53 7.95 3.32
C GLY A 112 10.08 7.17 2.14
N PHE A 113 10.00 5.84 2.14
CA PHE A 113 10.30 5.03 0.95
C PHE A 113 9.00 4.58 0.30
N LEU A 114 8.71 5.05 -0.91
CA LEU A 114 7.50 4.76 -1.66
C LEU A 114 7.84 3.86 -2.86
N TYR A 115 7.15 2.73 -2.94
CA TYR A 115 7.27 1.79 -4.05
C TYR A 115 6.00 1.82 -4.88
N VAL A 116 6.15 1.87 -6.19
CA VAL A 116 5.03 1.89 -7.16
C VAL A 116 5.21 0.73 -8.14
N ASN A 117 4.21 -0.12 -8.28
CA ASN A 117 4.26 -1.22 -9.23
C ASN A 117 3.89 -0.77 -10.64
N THR A 118 4.51 -1.39 -11.65
CA THR A 118 4.18 -1.14 -13.06
C THR A 118 2.72 -1.46 -13.39
N GLY A 119 2.10 -2.42 -12.71
CA GLY A 119 0.67 -2.72 -12.83
C GLY A 119 -0.23 -1.52 -12.49
N LEU A 120 0.14 -0.70 -11.50
CA LEU A 120 -0.62 0.51 -11.18
C LEU A 120 -0.62 1.51 -12.34
N LEU A 121 0.57 1.77 -12.90
CA LEU A 121 0.74 2.69 -14.03
C LEU A 121 -0.06 2.23 -15.27
N LEU A 122 -0.13 0.92 -15.51
CA LEU A 122 -0.87 0.36 -16.63
C LEU A 122 -2.39 0.34 -16.42
N ALA A 123 -2.85 0.22 -15.18
CA ALA A 123 -4.27 0.15 -14.84
C ALA A 123 -4.94 1.53 -14.69
N ALA A 124 -4.17 2.55 -14.32
CA ALA A 124 -4.65 3.92 -14.27
C ALA A 124 -4.96 4.42 -15.69
N ASP A 125 -6.14 5.00 -15.88
CA ASP A 125 -6.52 5.63 -17.14
C ASP A 125 -5.79 6.96 -17.31
N GLU A 126 -5.71 7.73 -16.23
CA GLU A 126 -5.15 9.09 -16.18
C GLU A 126 -4.09 9.24 -15.07
N GLU A 127 -3.26 10.29 -15.17
CA GLU A 127 -2.14 10.54 -14.24
C GLU A 127 -2.61 10.78 -12.79
N ASP A 128 -3.71 11.52 -12.64
CA ASP A 128 -4.27 11.89 -11.33
C ASP A 128 -4.70 10.66 -10.50
N GLN A 129 -5.08 9.56 -11.13
CA GLN A 129 -5.39 8.29 -10.46
C GLN A 129 -4.14 7.68 -9.81
N VAL A 130 -3.00 7.70 -10.52
CA VAL A 130 -1.70 7.29 -9.95
C VAL A 130 -1.32 8.23 -8.81
N ALA A 131 -1.47 9.54 -9.04
CA ALA A 131 -1.19 10.56 -8.04
C ALA A 131 -2.04 10.37 -6.78
N GLY A 132 -3.31 9.95 -6.92
CA GLY A 132 -4.20 9.72 -5.79
C GLY A 132 -3.77 8.55 -4.92
N VAL A 133 -3.37 7.42 -5.53
CA VAL A 133 -2.81 6.29 -4.77
C VAL A 133 -1.52 6.72 -4.07
N MET A 134 -0.62 7.43 -4.76
CA MET A 134 0.62 7.92 -4.14
C MET A 134 0.37 8.93 -3.01
N ALA A 135 -0.65 9.79 -3.14
CA ALA A 135 -1.02 10.76 -2.11
C ALA A 135 -1.55 10.09 -0.84
N HIS A 136 -2.33 9.01 -0.98
CA HIS A 136 -2.77 8.19 0.14
C HIS A 136 -1.58 7.56 0.88
N GLU A 137 -0.63 6.95 0.14
CA GLU A 137 0.58 6.37 0.74
C GLU A 137 1.46 7.43 1.44
N ILE A 138 1.61 8.62 0.84
CA ILE A 138 2.33 9.74 1.45
C ILE A 138 1.62 10.23 2.72
N ALA A 139 0.28 10.21 2.75
CA ALA A 139 -0.49 10.55 3.94
C ALA A 139 -0.23 9.58 5.11
N HIS A 140 -0.09 8.28 4.85
CA HIS A 140 0.32 7.34 5.90
C HIS A 140 1.68 7.68 6.50
N VAL A 141 2.65 8.08 5.68
CA VAL A 141 3.98 8.48 6.15
C VAL A 141 3.93 9.80 6.91
N ALA A 142 3.25 10.82 6.37
CA ALA A 142 3.13 12.12 7.00
C ALA A 142 2.43 12.03 8.38
N ALA A 143 1.37 11.22 8.49
CA ALA A 143 0.67 10.97 9.74
C ALA A 143 1.42 10.02 10.68
N ARG A 144 2.53 9.40 10.25
CA ARG A 144 3.30 8.39 11.00
C ARG A 144 2.43 7.21 11.46
N HIS A 145 1.53 6.74 10.58
CA HIS A 145 0.60 5.66 10.88
C HIS A 145 1.31 4.36 11.27
N TRP A 146 2.45 4.04 10.65
CA TRP A 146 3.28 2.90 11.05
C TRP A 146 3.80 3.02 12.48
N ALA A 147 4.37 4.18 12.85
CA ALA A 147 4.88 4.42 14.20
C ALA A 147 3.77 4.32 15.25
N SER A 148 2.60 4.88 14.94
CA SER A 148 1.41 4.82 15.78
C SER A 148 0.95 3.38 15.97
N GLN A 149 0.90 2.59 14.89
CA GLN A 149 0.53 1.17 14.93
C GLN A 149 1.52 0.34 15.76
N MET A 150 2.82 0.54 15.55
CA MET A 150 3.86 -0.17 16.31
C MET A 150 3.84 0.21 17.79
N THR A 151 3.64 1.50 18.10
CA THR A 151 3.47 1.97 19.49
C THR A 151 2.28 1.28 20.16
N LYS A 152 1.14 1.19 19.48
CA LYS A 152 -0.05 0.49 19.99
C LYS A 152 0.26 -0.99 20.23
N GLY A 153 0.98 -1.64 19.31
CA GLY A 153 1.43 -3.03 19.45
C GLY A 153 2.32 -3.23 20.68
N THR A 154 3.35 -2.39 20.86
CA THR A 154 4.24 -2.44 22.03
C THR A 154 3.49 -2.16 23.33
N LEU A 155 2.60 -1.17 23.36
CA LEU A 155 1.81 -0.86 24.55
C LEU A 155 0.83 -2.00 24.88
N ALA A 156 0.20 -2.61 23.88
CA ALA A 156 -0.62 -3.80 24.08
C ALA A 156 0.21 -4.93 24.68
N GLN A 157 1.41 -5.20 24.15
CA GLN A 157 2.33 -6.20 24.70
C GLN A 157 2.69 -5.91 26.17
N LEU A 158 3.00 -4.65 26.52
CA LEU A 158 3.29 -4.26 27.89
C LEU A 158 2.07 -4.39 28.81
N ALA A 159 0.87 -4.07 28.32
CA ALA A 159 -0.38 -4.21 29.06
C ALA A 159 -0.74 -5.68 29.36
N MET A 160 -0.15 -6.64 28.64
CA MET A 160 -0.28 -8.06 28.95
C MET A 160 0.60 -8.51 30.13
N ILE A 161 1.64 -7.76 30.51
CA ILE A 161 2.57 -8.16 31.59
C ILE A 161 1.84 -8.37 32.93
N PRO A 162 0.94 -7.48 33.39
CA PRO A 162 0.16 -7.73 34.60
C PRO A 162 -0.70 -8.98 34.52
N LEU A 163 -1.24 -9.31 33.34
CA LEU A 163 -2.09 -10.50 33.13
C LEU A 163 -1.30 -11.81 33.26
N MET A 164 0.02 -11.79 33.07
CA MET A 164 0.90 -12.94 33.32
C MET A 164 1.18 -13.18 34.82
N ILE A 165 0.97 -12.16 35.65
CA ILE A 165 1.20 -12.22 37.10
C ILE A 165 -0.09 -12.61 37.85
N ILE A 166 -1.25 -12.48 37.21
CA ILE A 166 -2.54 -12.97 37.72
C ILE A 166 -2.58 -14.50 37.52
N PRO A 167 -2.89 -15.31 38.55
CA PRO A 167 -3.03 -16.75 38.38
C PRO A 167 -4.20 -17.06 37.43
N MET A 168 -3.88 -17.48 36.21
CA MET A 168 -4.81 -17.85 35.14
C MET A 168 -4.69 -19.35 34.83
N SER A 169 -5.75 -19.96 34.28
CA SER A 169 -5.70 -21.36 33.86
C SER A 169 -4.77 -21.56 32.66
N TYR A 170 -4.09 -22.70 32.61
CA TYR A 170 -3.08 -23.04 31.58
C TYR A 170 -3.60 -22.90 30.14
N GLY A 171 -4.87 -23.26 29.89
CA GLY A 171 -5.49 -23.14 28.56
C GLY A 171 -5.72 -21.70 28.10
N VAL A 172 -6.00 -20.77 29.02
CA VAL A 172 -6.17 -19.34 28.69
C VAL A 172 -4.81 -18.70 28.41
N TYR A 173 -3.78 -19.05 29.19
CA TYR A 173 -2.41 -18.59 28.94
C TYR A 173 -1.89 -19.02 27.56
N TYR A 174 -2.05 -20.30 27.21
CA TYR A 174 -1.61 -20.83 25.91
C TYR A 174 -2.33 -20.18 24.74
N GLY A 175 -3.66 -20.02 24.81
CA GLY A 175 -4.42 -19.37 23.73
C GLY A 175 -4.03 -17.91 23.49
N VAL A 176 -3.65 -17.18 24.54
CA VAL A 176 -3.18 -15.78 24.44
C VAL A 176 -1.79 -15.69 23.80
N VAL A 177 -0.86 -16.56 24.18
CA VAL A 177 0.52 -16.57 23.66
C VAL A 177 0.56 -17.05 22.20
N GLU A 178 -0.22 -18.07 21.84
CA GLU A 178 -0.27 -18.63 20.49
C GLU A 178 -0.89 -17.66 19.46
N ALA A 179 -1.93 -16.92 19.86
CA ALA A 179 -2.53 -15.87 19.02
C ALA A 179 -1.55 -14.70 18.77
N TYR A 180 -0.63 -14.45 19.70
CA TYR A 180 0.34 -13.35 19.60
C TYR A 180 1.52 -13.69 18.68
N LEU A 181 2.09 -14.90 18.77
CA LEU A 181 3.33 -15.26 18.05
C LEU A 181 3.14 -15.51 16.54
N ASN A 182 1.94 -15.87 16.09
CA ASN A 182 1.69 -16.26 14.70
C ASN A 182 1.25 -15.10 13.76
N GLY A 183 1.14 -13.86 14.25
CA GLY A 183 0.47 -12.77 13.52
C GLY A 183 1.36 -11.74 12.79
N VAL A 184 2.69 -11.87 12.80
CA VAL A 184 3.57 -10.69 12.65
C VAL A 184 4.18 -10.38 11.26
N PRO A 185 4.35 -11.29 10.27
CA PRO A 185 5.10 -10.91 9.07
C PRO A 185 4.40 -9.94 8.09
N LEU A 186 3.07 -9.77 8.17
CA LEU A 186 2.29 -8.94 7.22
C LEU A 186 1.36 -7.92 7.88
N ALA A 187 1.23 -7.95 9.22
CA ALA A 187 0.28 -7.10 9.94
C ALA A 187 0.67 -5.60 9.96
N PHE A 188 1.92 -5.25 9.62
CA PHE A 188 2.36 -3.85 9.57
C PHE A 188 1.82 -3.09 8.35
N LEU A 189 1.34 -3.78 7.33
CA LEU A 189 0.71 -3.18 6.14
C LEU A 189 -0.79 -2.98 6.33
N LYS A 190 -1.42 -3.45 7.41
CA LYS A 190 -2.85 -3.23 7.64
C LYS A 190 -3.03 -2.16 8.69
N PHE A 191 -3.56 -1.00 8.29
CA PHE A 191 -3.91 0.04 9.27
C PHE A 191 -5.36 -0.09 9.74
N THR A 192 -5.62 0.53 10.89
CA THR A 192 -6.98 0.64 11.45
C THR A 192 -7.87 1.46 10.51
N ARG A 193 -9.19 1.21 10.51
CA ARG A 193 -10.17 2.00 9.73
C ARG A 193 -10.05 3.52 9.92
N SER A 194 -9.70 3.97 11.14
CA SER A 194 -9.49 5.40 11.41
C SER A 194 -8.24 5.97 10.74
N ALA A 195 -7.19 5.17 10.61
CA ALA A 195 -5.95 5.56 9.93
C ALA A 195 -6.14 5.57 8.41
N GLU A 196 -6.93 4.64 7.86
CA GLU A 196 -7.36 4.68 6.46
C GLU A 196 -8.15 5.95 6.17
N ALA A 197 -9.15 6.26 7.00
CA ALA A 197 -9.96 7.47 6.83
C ALA A 197 -9.13 8.76 6.96
N GLU A 198 -8.16 8.81 7.88
CA GLU A 198 -7.25 9.96 7.97
C GLU A 198 -6.31 10.05 6.76
N ALA A 199 -5.85 8.92 6.22
CA ALA A 199 -5.03 8.90 5.02
C ALA A 199 -5.82 9.32 3.77
N ASP A 200 -7.08 8.94 3.64
CA ASP A 200 -8.00 9.42 2.61
C ASP A 200 -8.16 10.93 2.71
N TYR A 201 -8.54 11.41 3.90
CA TYR A 201 -8.77 12.83 4.17
C TYR A 201 -7.55 13.71 3.85
N LEU A 202 -6.36 13.29 4.27
CA LEU A 202 -5.11 14.00 4.00
C LEU A 202 -4.68 13.85 2.53
N GLY A 203 -4.82 12.65 1.96
CA GLY A 203 -4.47 12.34 0.57
C GLY A 203 -5.25 13.20 -0.42
N LEU A 204 -6.57 13.33 -0.24
CA LEU A 204 -7.44 14.20 -1.05
C LEU A 204 -6.97 15.67 -1.03
N GLN A 205 -6.55 16.15 0.13
CA GLN A 205 -6.02 17.50 0.29
C GLN A 205 -4.64 17.67 -0.38
N TYR A 206 -3.78 16.65 -0.33
CA TYR A 206 -2.49 16.68 -1.01
C TYR A 206 -2.65 16.64 -2.53
N MET A 207 -3.58 15.85 -3.05
CA MET A 207 -3.95 15.88 -4.47
C MET A 207 -4.39 17.28 -4.88
N TYR A 208 -5.35 17.85 -4.13
CA TYR A 208 -5.86 19.18 -4.38
C TYR A 208 -4.76 20.25 -4.39
N LYS A 209 -3.87 20.23 -3.39
CA LYS A 209 -2.78 21.20 -3.27
C LYS A 209 -1.72 21.00 -4.36
N ALA A 210 -1.45 19.76 -4.76
CA ALA A 210 -0.58 19.42 -5.89
C ALA A 210 -1.21 19.76 -7.26
N GLY A 211 -2.51 20.08 -7.30
CA GLY A 211 -3.25 20.50 -8.49
C GLY A 211 -4.04 19.39 -9.19
N TYR A 212 -3.96 18.14 -8.71
CA TYR A 212 -4.69 17.00 -9.27
C TYR A 212 -6.17 17.02 -8.90
N ASP A 213 -7.01 16.34 -9.69
CA ASP A 213 -8.43 16.15 -9.36
C ASP A 213 -8.60 15.12 -8.25
N PRO A 214 -9.08 15.50 -7.05
CA PRO A 214 -9.32 14.56 -5.95
C PRO A 214 -10.42 13.54 -6.25
N ASN A 215 -11.33 13.81 -7.20
CA ASN A 215 -12.36 12.86 -7.60
C ASN A 215 -11.78 11.65 -8.32
N SER A 216 -10.58 11.77 -8.90
CA SER A 216 -9.91 10.66 -9.58
C SER A 216 -9.60 9.51 -8.62
N TYR A 217 -9.28 9.80 -7.36
CA TYR A 217 -9.10 8.81 -6.29
C TYR A 217 -10.35 7.94 -6.09
N VAL A 218 -11.51 8.60 -6.00
CA VAL A 218 -12.82 7.95 -5.84
C VAL A 218 -13.17 7.12 -7.08
N SER A 219 -12.92 7.68 -8.27
CA SER A 219 -13.20 7.00 -9.54
C SER A 219 -12.33 5.75 -9.74
N PHE A 220 -11.04 5.82 -9.38
CA PHE A 220 -10.12 4.70 -9.46
C PHE A 220 -10.53 3.58 -8.51
N PHE A 221 -10.90 3.89 -7.26
CA PHE A 221 -11.39 2.89 -6.32
C PHE A 221 -12.70 2.24 -6.77
N SER A 222 -13.61 3.02 -7.34
CA SER A 222 -14.85 2.49 -7.91
C SER A 222 -14.57 1.50 -9.04
N LYS A 223 -13.62 1.83 -9.93
CA LYS A 223 -13.16 0.93 -11.01
C LYS A 223 -12.61 -0.39 -10.46
N ILE A 224 -11.79 -0.34 -9.42
CA ILE A 224 -11.23 -1.56 -8.83
C ILE A 224 -12.31 -2.44 -8.17
N ILE A 225 -13.24 -1.84 -7.41
CA ILE A 225 -14.36 -2.58 -6.82
C ILE A 225 -15.20 -3.24 -7.92
N GLU A 226 -15.43 -2.55 -9.04
CA GLU A 226 -16.16 -3.11 -10.17
C GLU A 226 -15.40 -4.26 -10.83
N GLU A 227 -14.09 -4.16 -10.98
CA GLU A 227 -13.25 -5.23 -11.53
C GLU A 227 -13.26 -6.49 -10.65
N ASP A 228 -13.25 -6.33 -9.32
CA ASP A 228 -13.40 -7.45 -8.39
C ASP A 228 -14.79 -8.09 -8.45
N ARG A 229 -15.85 -7.29 -8.60
CA ARG A 229 -17.21 -7.83 -8.80
C ARG A 229 -17.32 -8.66 -10.07
N ARG A 230 -16.61 -8.26 -11.14
CA ARG A 230 -16.59 -8.99 -12.42
C ARG A 230 -15.75 -10.26 -12.32
N SER A 231 -14.64 -10.22 -11.58
CA SER A 231 -13.70 -11.32 -11.43
C SER A 231 -13.32 -11.50 -9.95
N PRO A 232 -14.15 -12.21 -9.15
CA PRO A 232 -13.94 -12.32 -7.71
C PRO A 232 -12.54 -12.84 -7.35
N GLY A 233 -11.82 -12.09 -6.51
CA GLY A 233 -10.44 -12.37 -6.15
C GLY A 233 -9.41 -11.69 -7.06
N SER A 234 -9.85 -10.82 -7.97
CA SER A 234 -8.98 -9.95 -8.76
C SER A 234 -8.55 -8.70 -8.00
N ILE A 235 -9.06 -8.46 -6.77
CA ILE A 235 -8.63 -7.35 -5.92
C ILE A 235 -7.09 -7.30 -5.90
N PRO A 236 -6.50 -6.21 -6.43
CA PRO A 236 -5.06 -6.08 -6.40
C PRO A 236 -4.51 -6.07 -4.97
N THR A 237 -3.30 -6.59 -4.81
CA THR A 237 -2.63 -6.75 -3.50
C THR A 237 -2.54 -5.46 -2.68
N VAL A 238 -2.52 -4.28 -3.30
CA VAL A 238 -2.56 -2.97 -2.61
C VAL A 238 -3.80 -2.79 -1.74
N PHE A 239 -4.91 -3.35 -2.19
CA PHE A 239 -6.19 -3.31 -1.51
C PHE A 239 -6.34 -4.47 -0.53
N ALA A 240 -5.43 -5.44 -0.53
CA ALA A 240 -5.39 -6.46 0.51
C ALA A 240 -4.89 -5.88 1.85
N SER A 241 -4.03 -4.86 1.80
CA SER A 241 -3.60 -4.06 2.95
C SER A 241 -4.60 -2.96 3.32
N HIS A 242 -5.09 -2.23 2.30
CA HIS A 242 -5.95 -1.04 2.44
C HIS A 242 -7.22 -1.17 1.57
N PRO A 243 -8.20 -2.05 1.91
CA PRO A 243 -9.32 -2.32 1.01
C PRO A 243 -10.20 -1.08 0.80
N PRO A 244 -10.61 -0.80 -0.45
CA PRO A 244 -11.54 0.26 -0.75
C PRO A 244 -12.92 -0.26 -0.34
N THR A 245 -13.63 0.53 0.48
CA THR A 245 -14.97 0.19 0.92
C THR A 245 -15.97 1.22 0.39
N PRO A 246 -17.24 0.84 0.15
CA PRO A 246 -18.28 1.81 -0.20
C PRO A 246 -18.36 2.98 0.79
N ASP A 247 -18.16 2.71 2.08
CA ASP A 247 -18.15 3.75 3.12
C ASP A 247 -17.00 4.76 2.94
N ARG A 248 -15.79 4.30 2.57
CA ARG A 248 -14.65 5.18 2.30
C ARG A 248 -14.86 6.03 1.07
N ILE A 249 -15.46 5.48 0.01
CA ILE A 249 -15.82 6.19 -1.21
C ILE A 249 -16.82 7.31 -0.88
N LEU A 250 -17.94 6.97 -0.23
CA LEU A 250 -18.95 7.95 0.17
C LEU A 250 -18.38 9.03 1.08
N LYS A 251 -17.50 8.65 2.01
CA LYS A 251 -16.85 9.59 2.91
C LYS A 251 -15.89 10.53 2.15
N SER A 252 -15.09 10.00 1.23
CA SER A 252 -14.20 10.79 0.37
C SER A 252 -14.99 11.78 -0.48
N GLU A 253 -16.11 11.37 -1.08
CA GLU A 253 -16.99 12.27 -1.85
C GLU A 253 -17.58 13.40 -1.00
N GLN A 254 -17.93 13.11 0.26
CA GLN A 254 -18.40 14.13 1.20
C GLN A 254 -17.28 15.10 1.54
N GLU A 255 -16.09 14.58 1.86
CA GLU A 255 -14.92 15.38 2.22
C GLU A 255 -14.52 16.32 1.08
N ILE A 256 -14.46 15.82 -0.17
CA ILE A 256 -14.19 16.65 -1.35
C ILE A 256 -15.15 17.85 -1.41
N LYS A 257 -16.45 17.66 -1.12
CA LYS A 257 -17.45 18.72 -1.16
C LYS A 257 -17.35 19.70 0.02
N GLU A 258 -16.93 19.21 1.19
CA GLU A 258 -16.92 19.97 2.44
C GLU A 258 -15.63 20.76 2.65
N ILE A 259 -14.47 20.18 2.33
CA ILE A 259 -13.16 20.73 2.77
C ILE A 259 -12.36 21.35 1.63
N LEU A 260 -12.68 21.02 0.37
CA LEU A 260 -11.91 21.50 -0.77
C LEU A 260 -12.63 22.67 -1.43
N PRO A 261 -11.97 23.84 -1.55
CA PRO A 261 -12.50 24.94 -2.33
C PRO A 261 -12.73 24.51 -3.78
N LYS A 262 -13.75 25.09 -4.42
CA LYS A 262 -13.97 24.86 -5.85
C LYS A 262 -12.79 25.41 -6.64
N ARG A 263 -12.36 24.63 -7.63
CA ARG A 263 -11.31 24.99 -8.58
C ARG A 263 -11.84 24.87 -9.99
N ASP A 264 -11.48 25.82 -10.85
CA ASP A 264 -11.97 25.84 -12.24
C ASP A 264 -11.36 24.73 -13.08
N GLN A 265 -10.11 24.35 -12.79
CA GLN A 265 -9.35 23.36 -13.55
C GLN A 265 -8.46 22.52 -12.62
N TYR A 266 -8.43 21.23 -12.90
CA TYR A 266 -7.54 20.25 -12.27
C TYR A 266 -6.58 19.68 -13.31
N LEU A 267 -5.40 19.26 -12.85
CA LEU A 267 -4.51 18.39 -13.60
C LEU A 267 -5.09 16.98 -13.57
N VAL A 268 -5.68 16.55 -14.67
CA VAL A 268 -6.22 15.18 -14.80
C VAL A 268 -5.15 14.25 -15.36
N SER A 269 -4.51 14.67 -16.46
CA SER A 269 -3.52 13.87 -17.15
C SER A 269 -2.56 14.73 -17.97
N THR A 270 -1.44 14.13 -18.37
CA THR A 270 -0.46 14.75 -19.25
C THR A 270 -0.17 13.84 -20.44
N SER A 271 0.21 14.42 -21.58
CA SER A 271 0.69 13.63 -22.72
C SER A 271 1.93 12.79 -22.36
N GLU A 272 2.72 13.26 -21.39
CA GLU A 272 3.87 12.53 -20.88
C GLU A 272 3.44 11.24 -20.17
N PHE A 273 2.31 11.23 -19.45
CA PHE A 273 1.76 10.01 -18.84
C PHE A 273 1.49 8.92 -19.89
N ASP A 274 0.86 9.30 -21.00
CA ASP A 274 0.57 8.40 -22.12
C ASP A 274 1.85 7.85 -22.76
N ASP A 275 2.84 8.72 -23.00
CA ASP A 275 4.15 8.32 -23.51
C ASP A 275 4.86 7.34 -22.58
N ILE A 276 4.78 7.57 -21.27
CA ILE A 276 5.34 6.69 -20.24
C ILE A 276 4.62 5.34 -20.20
N LYS A 277 3.29 5.31 -20.31
CA LYS A 277 2.51 4.06 -20.42
C LYS A 277 2.88 3.27 -21.67
N ALA A 278 2.97 3.92 -22.83
CA ALA A 278 3.37 3.29 -24.08
C ALA A 278 4.81 2.74 -24.02
N ARG A 279 5.74 3.50 -23.43
CA ARG A 279 7.10 3.06 -23.17
C ARG A 279 7.14 1.85 -22.23
N LEU A 280 6.39 1.89 -21.14
CA LEU A 280 6.31 0.80 -20.16
C LEU A 280 5.81 -0.50 -20.81
N GLN A 281 4.76 -0.43 -21.63
CA GLN A 281 4.25 -1.57 -22.40
C GLN A 281 5.33 -2.15 -23.34
N THR A 282 6.13 -1.30 -23.97
CA THR A 282 7.25 -1.70 -24.83
C THR A 282 8.38 -2.38 -24.03
N VAL A 283 8.74 -1.84 -22.87
CA VAL A 283 9.76 -2.42 -21.97
C VAL A 283 9.31 -3.79 -21.44
N ILE A 284 8.05 -3.94 -21.04
CA ILE A 284 7.52 -5.21 -20.55
C ILE A 284 7.43 -6.25 -21.67
N SER A 285 6.92 -5.87 -22.85
CA SER A 285 6.76 -6.79 -23.99
C SER A 285 8.10 -7.26 -24.56
N SER A 286 9.09 -6.37 -24.70
CA SER A 286 10.44 -6.73 -25.15
C SER A 286 11.12 -7.71 -24.19
N ARG A 287 11.03 -7.49 -22.88
CA ARG A 287 11.52 -8.43 -21.85
C ARG A 287 10.82 -9.79 -21.93
N ARG A 288 9.51 -9.81 -22.16
CA ARG A 288 8.74 -11.06 -22.31
C ARG A 288 9.22 -11.84 -23.54
N LYS A 289 9.44 -11.16 -24.66
CA LYS A 289 9.97 -11.75 -25.90
C LYS A 289 11.38 -12.33 -25.69
N GLN A 290 12.27 -11.57 -25.04
CA GLN A 290 13.64 -12.04 -24.73
C GLN A 290 13.62 -13.29 -23.83
N ARG A 291 12.71 -13.35 -22.84
CA ARG A 291 12.52 -14.54 -22.00
C ARG A 291 12.01 -15.75 -22.79
N THR A 292 11.08 -15.55 -23.73
CA THR A 292 10.58 -16.65 -24.57
C THR A 292 11.64 -17.18 -25.54
N GLU A 293 12.51 -16.31 -26.06
CA GLU A 293 13.60 -16.70 -26.95
C GLU A 293 14.78 -17.33 -26.20
N SER A 294 15.02 -16.94 -24.94
CA SER A 294 16.11 -17.45 -24.10
C SER A 294 15.70 -18.62 -23.18
N GLY A 295 14.42 -18.98 -23.14
CA GLY A 295 13.89 -20.06 -22.28
C GLY A 295 14.19 -21.46 -22.83
N PRO A 296 14.29 -22.50 -21.98
CA PRO A 296 14.44 -23.87 -22.45
C PRO A 296 13.19 -24.28 -23.25
N THR A 297 13.34 -24.41 -24.56
CA THR A 297 12.27 -24.91 -25.44
C THR A 297 12.27 -26.44 -25.46
N LEU A 298 11.11 -27.05 -25.20
CA LEU A 298 10.89 -28.47 -25.45
C LEU A 298 10.93 -28.71 -26.98
N LYS A 299 12.05 -29.22 -27.50
CA LYS A 299 12.09 -29.73 -28.87
C LYS A 299 11.25 -31.00 -28.91
N LYS A 300 10.08 -30.93 -29.57
CA LYS A 300 9.33 -32.13 -29.93
C LYS A 300 10.21 -32.93 -30.87
N ARG A 301 10.50 -34.19 -30.52
CA ARG A 301 11.24 -35.12 -31.36
C ARG A 301 10.46 -35.27 -32.67
N GLU A 302 10.98 -34.74 -33.75
CA GLU A 302 10.47 -35.03 -35.09
C GLU A 302 10.67 -36.52 -35.31
N THR A 303 9.57 -37.26 -35.43
CA THR A 303 9.59 -38.63 -35.89
C THR A 303 10.08 -38.57 -37.34
N GLN A 304 11.32 -38.97 -37.59
CA GLN A 304 11.80 -39.26 -38.94
C GLN A 304 10.88 -40.34 -39.50
N THR A 305 9.96 -39.94 -40.38
CA THR A 305 9.23 -40.87 -41.23
C THR A 305 10.18 -41.26 -42.35
N ASP A 306 10.98 -42.29 -42.11
CA ASP A 306 11.75 -42.94 -43.18
C ASP A 306 10.76 -43.59 -44.14
N THR A 307 10.45 -42.92 -45.24
CA THR A 307 9.88 -43.56 -46.43
C THR A 307 10.95 -44.45 -47.06
N SER A 308 11.04 -45.69 -46.56
CA SER A 308 11.77 -46.78 -47.21
C SER A 308 10.76 -47.81 -47.72
N THR A 309 10.64 -47.87 -49.03
CA THR A 309 9.84 -48.78 -49.83
C THR A 309 9.98 -50.23 -49.36
N THR A 310 8.87 -50.88 -48.99
CA THR A 310 8.81 -52.34 -48.78
C THR A 310 8.53 -53.04 -50.11
N GLN A 311 9.41 -53.94 -50.53
CA GLN A 311 9.03 -55.11 -51.31
C GLN A 311 9.30 -56.35 -50.45
N THR A 312 8.20 -57.07 -50.13
CA THR A 312 8.06 -58.54 -49.98
C THR A 312 9.16 -59.31 -49.22
N SER A 313 8.88 -60.15 -48.21
CA SER A 313 7.74 -61.06 -48.02
C SER A 313 7.77 -61.70 -46.62
N SER A 314 6.57 -62.13 -46.18
CA SER A 314 6.27 -63.35 -45.40
C SER A 314 6.90 -63.58 -44.02
N GLY A 315 6.03 -63.58 -42.99
CA GLY A 315 6.29 -64.21 -41.69
C GLY A 315 5.28 -63.79 -40.62
N ASP A 316 4.18 -64.55 -40.47
CA ASP A 316 3.30 -64.55 -39.30
C ASP A 316 4.10 -64.86 -38.01
N ASP A 317 3.91 -64.10 -36.93
CA ASP A 317 3.14 -64.52 -35.75
C ASP A 317 3.34 -63.55 -34.57
N LYS A 318 2.31 -63.51 -33.73
CA LYS A 318 1.97 -62.58 -32.65
C LYS A 318 2.97 -62.57 -31.48
N GLY A 319 3.15 -61.39 -30.88
CA GLY A 319 3.65 -61.29 -29.50
C GLY A 319 3.91 -59.87 -29.02
N LYS A 320 2.96 -59.32 -28.25
CA LYS A 320 2.97 -58.03 -27.53
C LYS A 320 4.34 -57.61 -26.97
N ASP A 321 4.72 -56.34 -27.18
CA ASP A 321 5.49 -55.61 -26.17
C ASP A 321 5.02 -54.15 -26.03
N LYS A 322 5.06 -53.68 -24.78
CA LYS A 322 4.44 -52.47 -24.26
C LYS A 322 5.25 -51.23 -24.64
N THR A 323 4.59 -50.20 -25.17
CA THR A 323 5.18 -48.87 -25.34
C THR A 323 5.47 -48.23 -23.98
N GLU A 324 6.74 -47.91 -23.77
CA GLU A 324 7.27 -47.11 -22.67
C GLU A 324 6.68 -45.68 -22.70
N ASP A 325 6.24 -45.18 -21.55
CA ASP A 325 6.01 -43.76 -21.31
C ASP A 325 7.03 -43.27 -20.28
N LYS A 326 8.23 -42.93 -20.76
CA LYS A 326 9.26 -42.29 -19.92
C LYS A 326 9.13 -40.77 -20.03
N PRO A 327 8.99 -40.04 -18.91
CA PRO A 327 8.85 -38.59 -18.94
C PRO A 327 10.12 -37.92 -19.47
N PRO A 328 9.99 -36.79 -20.20
CA PRO A 328 11.11 -36.12 -20.85
C PRO A 328 12.12 -35.59 -19.83
N VAL A 329 13.41 -35.86 -20.08
CA VAL A 329 14.51 -35.46 -19.20
C VAL A 329 15.09 -34.11 -19.65
N LEU A 330 15.18 -33.17 -18.71
CA LEU A 330 15.83 -31.87 -18.89
C LEU A 330 17.35 -32.04 -18.90
N ARG A 331 18.03 -31.53 -19.93
CA ARG A 331 19.49 -31.36 -19.91
C ARG A 331 19.86 -29.90 -19.71
N ARG A 332 20.66 -29.65 -18.67
CA ARG A 332 21.38 -28.38 -18.45
C ARG A 332 22.59 -28.36 -19.38
N ARG A 333 22.89 -27.23 -20.03
CA ARG A 333 24.16 -27.08 -20.77
C ARG A 333 25.28 -26.75 -19.79
N ASP A 334 26.44 -27.30 -20.06
CA ASP A 334 27.72 -26.95 -19.43
C ASP A 334 28.15 -25.53 -19.81
#